data_AF-A0A9D5FNX5-F1
#
_entry.id   AF-A0A9D5FNX5-F1
#
_cell.length_a   1.000
_cell.length_b   1.000
_cell.length_c   1.000
_cell.angle_alpha   90.00
_cell.angle_beta   90.00
_cell.angle_gamma   90.00
#
_symmetry.space_group_name_H-M   'P 1'
#
loop_
_entity.id
_entity.type
_entity.pdbx_description
1 polymer ?
#
loop_
_entity_poly.entity_id
_entity_poly.type
_entity_poly.pdbx_seq_one_letter_code
_entity_poly.pdbx_strand_id
1 'polypeptide(L)'
;MPISNGVVYGSCYSTSYPQYNLGTSTSVVFCLLRGLVEKQSGKQPDGALALIRQLFTTDLVKSIKAPAENEEYAEEDKQRFCTLEWLACSQAIYGSPDMLAAVDAASRHDWYRVRTLAGLSLCSLRECEASLAIAGRLLKSTVSPVQMQTVESLRRGNFTPVSIAPMLITALPTSDSSCTSPNGLMDPVRNVSTSGRESLIRNCTYLGLTNEVHDILVAFLSDTNITSGVMSALMDHFVKYPSSEARGRFLALSRSQNSDLAEDVVNDYLLHDGSDESTRAVHARLLDSRMTAHKRAKWIKPLYYRLGATNDIVGDAVHRLAKAETDNYILPGVLAILILRNDTNDWPYIERLFSDTSLRGNLGECFHLLTMPDSAFKEHAEGVLLGLLKRHPRMPGIIVQSIAIPTTNVVMALKGSTKPPNETLTESMILDSPSTDKTLDLTLRAIEYKNNSNKTGAQRTKGWLELIASNTGYGDYVLWCELAKTVGLTDRKELAVKLREMLAENQIGRLTALSLLKACQTTLSQKEEEELAELRIDRSTFGTIPQLDWVKVFSAYLNAPRSTDTQPTMENQGGAR
;
A
#
# COMPACT_ATOMS: atom_id res chain seq x y z
N MET A 1 23.17 -12.87 -16.83
CA MET A 1 22.76 -13.12 -18.23
C MET A 1 23.48 -14.38 -18.70
N PRO A 2 22.80 -15.33 -19.35
CA PRO A 2 23.43 -16.51 -19.95
C PRO A 2 24.43 -16.10 -21.04
N ILE A 3 25.64 -16.67 -21.00
CA ILE A 3 26.72 -16.42 -21.97
C ILE A 3 27.13 -17.75 -22.58
N SER A 4 27.15 -17.83 -23.92
CA SER A 4 27.68 -18.99 -24.65
C SER A 4 28.28 -18.53 -25.98
N ASN A 5 29.41 -19.13 -26.38
CA ASN A 5 30.10 -18.83 -27.65
C ASN A 5 30.36 -17.34 -27.92
N GLY A 6 30.72 -16.56 -26.89
CA GLY A 6 30.98 -15.11 -27.05
C GLY A 6 29.72 -14.26 -27.28
N VAL A 7 28.54 -14.81 -27.00
CA VAL A 7 27.23 -14.15 -27.12
C VAL A 7 26.54 -14.10 -25.76
N VAL A 8 25.99 -12.94 -25.42
CA VAL A 8 25.09 -12.73 -24.27
C VAL A 8 23.67 -12.91 -24.77
N TYR A 9 22.97 -13.93 -24.28
CA TYR A 9 21.57 -14.22 -24.65
C TYR A 9 20.61 -13.43 -23.75
N GLY A 10 19.62 -12.78 -24.35
CA GLY A 10 18.68 -11.87 -23.69
C GLY A 10 18.71 -10.45 -24.25
N SER A 11 17.61 -9.72 -24.00
CA SER A 11 17.49 -8.29 -24.31
C SER A 11 17.67 -7.42 -23.07
N CYS A 12 17.77 -6.09 -23.25
CA CYS A 12 17.71 -5.14 -22.12
C CYS A 12 16.35 -5.16 -21.37
N TYR A 13 15.30 -5.78 -21.94
CA TYR A 13 13.95 -5.83 -21.38
C TYR A 13 13.48 -7.22 -20.90
N SER A 14 14.17 -8.32 -21.22
CA SER A 14 13.74 -9.68 -20.83
C SER A 14 14.94 -10.59 -20.53
N THR A 15 15.03 -11.01 -19.27
CA THR A 15 16.09 -11.89 -18.74
C THR A 15 15.60 -13.32 -18.48
N SER A 16 14.31 -13.61 -18.69
CA SER A 16 13.64 -14.75 -18.03
C SER A 16 13.68 -16.09 -18.77
N TYR A 17 14.11 -16.15 -20.04
CA TYR A 17 14.04 -17.40 -20.83
C TYR A 17 15.25 -17.60 -21.77
N PRO A 18 16.39 -18.13 -21.27
CA PRO A 18 17.63 -18.34 -22.02
C PRO A 18 17.47 -19.17 -23.30
N GLN A 19 16.64 -20.21 -23.27
CA GLN A 19 16.44 -21.12 -24.40
C GLN A 19 15.57 -20.55 -25.54
N TYR A 20 14.94 -19.38 -25.33
CA TYR A 20 14.08 -18.72 -26.32
C TYR A 20 14.59 -17.32 -26.71
N ASN A 21 15.67 -16.85 -26.07
CA ASN A 21 16.15 -15.49 -26.23
C ASN A 21 17.49 -15.43 -26.97
N LEU A 22 17.49 -14.63 -28.02
CA LEU A 22 18.59 -14.30 -28.93
C LEU A 22 19.65 -13.45 -28.24
N GLY A 23 20.83 -13.31 -28.83
CA GLY A 23 21.94 -12.66 -28.15
C GLY A 23 22.77 -11.67 -28.97
N THR A 24 23.54 -10.86 -28.26
CA THR A 24 24.49 -9.87 -28.80
C THR A 24 25.90 -10.25 -28.40
N SER A 25 26.91 -9.87 -29.18
CA SER A 25 28.32 -10.14 -28.84
C SER A 25 28.67 -9.65 -27.43
N THR A 26 29.36 -10.49 -26.65
CA THR A 26 29.82 -10.14 -25.29
C THR A 26 30.68 -8.89 -25.26
N SER A 27 31.49 -8.66 -26.31
CA SER A 27 32.34 -7.47 -26.40
C SER A 27 31.50 -6.18 -26.47
N VAL A 28 30.42 -6.19 -27.25
CA VAL A 28 29.48 -5.07 -27.37
C VAL A 28 28.76 -4.85 -26.04
N VAL A 29 28.14 -5.90 -25.49
CA VAL A 29 27.36 -5.79 -24.25
C VAL A 29 28.23 -5.33 -23.07
N PHE A 30 29.43 -5.89 -22.90
CA PHE A 30 30.32 -5.49 -21.81
C PHE A 30 30.87 -4.07 -21.97
N CYS A 31 31.16 -3.63 -23.20
CA CYS A 31 31.56 -2.24 -23.44
C CYS A 31 30.46 -1.27 -23.03
N LEU A 32 29.20 -1.56 -23.40
CA LEU A 32 28.04 -0.76 -23.04
C LEU A 32 27.77 -0.78 -21.52
N LEU A 33 27.79 -1.94 -20.87
CA LEU A 33 27.61 -2.05 -19.42
C LEU A 33 28.71 -1.32 -18.65
N ARG A 34 29.97 -1.37 -19.13
CA ARG A 34 31.06 -0.59 -18.56
C ARG A 34 30.79 0.91 -18.66
N GLY A 35 30.25 1.38 -19.79
CA GLY A 35 29.83 2.77 -19.95
C GLY A 35 28.77 3.20 -18.93
N LEU A 36 27.82 2.33 -18.60
CA LEU A 36 26.85 2.58 -17.53
C LEU A 36 27.53 2.75 -16.16
N VAL A 37 28.46 1.86 -15.82
CA VAL A 37 29.23 1.93 -14.56
C VAL A 37 30.07 3.21 -14.48
N GLU A 38 30.71 3.59 -15.60
CA GLU A 38 31.50 4.81 -15.71
C GLU A 38 30.60 6.05 -15.50
N LYS A 39 29.44 6.11 -16.18
CA LYS A 39 28.46 7.18 -16.01
C LYS A 39 27.96 7.31 -14.57
N GLN A 40 27.62 6.19 -13.93
CA GLN A 40 27.17 6.14 -12.53
C GLN A 40 28.26 6.60 -11.56
N SER A 41 29.53 6.39 -11.92
CA SER A 41 30.70 6.85 -11.16
C SER A 41 31.09 8.30 -11.48
N GLY A 42 30.28 9.05 -12.23
CA GLY A 42 30.55 10.44 -12.63
C GLY A 42 31.59 10.60 -13.74
N LYS A 43 32.04 9.51 -14.38
CA LYS A 43 33.02 9.54 -15.49
C LYS A 43 32.30 9.60 -16.84
N GLN A 44 32.98 10.13 -17.86
CA GLN A 44 32.49 10.09 -19.24
C GLN A 44 32.71 8.68 -19.84
N PRO A 45 31.68 8.05 -20.42
CA PRO A 45 31.77 6.69 -20.95
C PRO A 45 32.31 6.67 -22.39
N ASP A 46 33.52 7.17 -22.60
CA ASP A 46 34.09 7.44 -23.94
C ASP A 46 34.12 6.19 -24.84
N GLY A 47 34.47 5.03 -24.29
CA GLY A 47 34.51 3.77 -25.03
C GLY A 47 33.12 3.32 -25.51
N ALA A 48 32.11 3.44 -24.66
CA ALA A 48 30.73 3.09 -25.02
C ALA A 48 30.14 4.10 -26.02
N LEU A 49 30.46 5.39 -25.88
CA LEU A 49 30.04 6.42 -26.84
C LEU A 49 30.66 6.22 -28.23
N ALA A 50 31.95 5.85 -28.29
CA ALA A 50 32.61 5.52 -29.54
C ALA A 50 31.96 4.30 -30.21
N LEU A 51 31.66 3.25 -29.42
CA LEU A 51 30.99 2.06 -29.91
C LEU A 51 29.58 2.37 -30.45
N ILE A 52 28.80 3.20 -29.75
CA ILE A 52 27.47 3.62 -30.22
C ILE A 52 27.59 4.36 -31.55
N ARG A 53 28.51 5.33 -31.68
CA ARG A 53 28.73 6.05 -32.95
C ARG A 53 29.12 5.13 -34.10
N GLN A 54 29.90 4.09 -33.80
CA GLN A 54 30.35 3.13 -34.80
C GLN A 54 29.22 2.19 -35.27
N LEU A 55 28.37 1.72 -34.36
CA LEU A 55 27.43 0.64 -34.63
C LEU A 55 25.97 1.10 -34.79
N PHE A 56 25.55 2.16 -34.11
CA PHE A 56 24.17 2.68 -34.21
C PHE A 56 24.01 3.56 -35.47
N THR A 57 24.04 2.92 -36.63
CA THR A 57 24.01 3.58 -37.94
C THR A 57 22.68 3.37 -38.67
N THR A 58 22.40 4.25 -39.63
CA THR A 58 21.28 4.11 -40.56
C THR A 58 21.30 2.78 -41.31
N ASP A 59 22.49 2.28 -41.67
CA ASP A 59 22.65 1.02 -42.39
C ASP A 59 22.29 -0.18 -41.52
N LEU A 60 22.71 -0.20 -40.25
CA LEU A 60 22.28 -1.23 -39.30
C LEU A 60 20.75 -1.24 -39.18
N VAL A 61 20.14 -0.07 -38.99
CA VAL A 61 18.69 0.06 -38.87
C VAL A 61 17.97 -0.46 -40.11
N LYS A 62 18.40 -0.07 -41.31
CA LYS A 62 17.78 -0.49 -42.57
C LYS A 62 17.99 -1.98 -42.89
N SER A 63 19.04 -2.58 -42.36
CA SER A 63 19.33 -4.01 -42.56
C SER A 63 18.37 -4.94 -41.83
N ILE A 64 17.64 -4.44 -40.83
CA ILE A 64 16.69 -5.22 -40.04
C ILE A 64 15.43 -5.44 -40.86
N LYS A 65 15.00 -6.70 -40.96
CA LYS A 65 13.75 -7.07 -41.63
C LYS A 65 12.71 -7.46 -40.59
N ALA A 66 11.46 -7.06 -40.83
CA ALA A 66 10.33 -7.58 -40.08
C ALA A 66 10.16 -9.08 -40.43
N PRO A 67 9.93 -9.96 -39.45
CA PRO A 67 9.53 -11.33 -39.76
C PRO A 67 8.17 -11.32 -40.47
N ALA A 68 7.96 -12.22 -41.44
CA ALA A 68 6.63 -12.50 -41.95
C ALA A 68 5.78 -13.16 -40.85
N GLU A 69 4.45 -13.02 -40.93
CA GLU A 69 3.55 -13.68 -39.96
C GLU A 69 3.76 -15.20 -40.00
N ASN A 70 4.08 -15.79 -38.84
CA ASN A 70 4.32 -17.23 -38.62
C ASN A 70 5.64 -17.82 -39.15
N GLU A 71 6.64 -17.01 -39.50
CA GLU A 71 7.99 -17.50 -39.84
C GLU A 71 8.97 -17.41 -38.64
N GLU A 72 9.81 -18.44 -38.48
CA GLU A 72 10.97 -18.35 -37.60
C GLU A 72 11.97 -17.34 -38.18
N TYR A 73 12.35 -16.32 -37.41
CA TYR A 73 13.27 -15.31 -37.91
C TYR A 73 14.62 -15.94 -38.32
N ALA A 74 15.23 -15.39 -39.38
CA ALA A 74 16.65 -15.64 -39.67
C ALA A 74 17.52 -15.19 -38.48
N GLU A 75 18.44 -16.06 -38.05
CA GLU A 75 19.32 -15.82 -36.89
C GLU A 75 20.16 -14.53 -37.02
N GLU A 76 20.54 -14.15 -38.23
CA GLU A 76 21.28 -12.91 -38.48
C GLU A 76 20.44 -11.64 -38.19
N ASP A 77 19.18 -11.61 -38.62
CA ASP A 77 18.30 -10.45 -38.43
C ASP A 77 17.90 -10.30 -36.96
N LYS A 78 17.74 -11.44 -36.26
CA LYS A 78 17.59 -11.52 -34.81
C LYS A 78 18.76 -10.89 -34.06
N GLN A 79 19.99 -11.27 -34.42
CA GLN A 79 21.21 -10.75 -33.80
C GLN A 79 21.39 -9.25 -34.07
N ARG A 80 21.08 -8.79 -35.30
CA ARG A 80 21.09 -7.35 -35.66
C ARG A 80 20.10 -6.56 -34.83
N PHE A 81 18.88 -7.06 -34.64
CA PHE A 81 17.87 -6.41 -33.79
C PHE A 81 18.30 -6.34 -32.33
N CYS A 82 18.79 -7.44 -31.73
CA CYS A 82 19.27 -7.43 -30.35
C CYS A 82 20.45 -6.46 -30.15
N THR A 83 21.35 -6.39 -31.14
CA THR A 83 22.46 -5.42 -31.11
C THR A 83 21.92 -3.99 -31.13
N LEU A 84 20.96 -3.68 -32.01
CA LEU A 84 20.30 -2.37 -32.06
C LEU A 84 19.59 -2.03 -30.74
N GLU A 85 18.93 -3.01 -30.13
CA GLU A 85 18.24 -2.85 -28.85
C GLU A 85 19.21 -2.47 -27.72
N TRP A 86 20.35 -3.17 -27.59
CA TRP A 86 21.40 -2.80 -26.64
C TRP A 86 21.93 -1.39 -26.90
N LEU A 87 22.20 -1.04 -28.16
CA LEU A 87 22.67 0.29 -28.54
C LEU A 87 21.67 1.39 -28.21
N ALA A 88 20.38 1.18 -28.51
CA ALA A 88 19.30 2.13 -28.22
C ALA A 88 19.07 2.31 -26.71
N CYS A 89 19.09 1.20 -25.94
CA CYS A 89 19.01 1.21 -24.48
C CYS A 89 20.16 2.02 -23.86
N SER A 90 21.39 1.78 -24.29
CA SER A 90 22.57 2.53 -23.83
C SER A 90 22.56 3.99 -24.28
N GLN A 91 22.14 4.24 -25.52
CA GLN A 91 21.99 5.58 -26.07
C GLN A 91 21.02 6.41 -25.21
N ALA A 92 19.88 5.85 -24.78
CA ALA A 92 18.92 6.56 -23.94
C ALA A 92 19.47 6.99 -22.57
N ILE A 93 20.45 6.27 -22.02
CA ILE A 93 20.97 6.51 -20.67
C ILE A 93 22.15 7.50 -20.67
N TYR A 94 23.08 7.36 -21.61
CA TYR A 94 24.31 8.17 -21.63
C TYR A 94 24.77 8.56 -23.04
N GLY A 95 23.91 8.40 -24.05
CA GLY A 95 24.23 8.63 -25.46
C GLY A 95 24.51 10.08 -25.87
N SER A 96 24.99 10.24 -27.11
CA SER A 96 25.30 11.54 -27.73
C SER A 96 24.19 12.00 -28.67
N PRO A 97 23.87 13.31 -28.78
CA PRO A 97 22.89 13.83 -29.72
C PRO A 97 23.21 13.59 -31.21
N ASP A 98 24.42 13.16 -31.54
CA ASP A 98 24.89 12.93 -32.93
C ASP A 98 24.16 11.77 -33.64
N MET A 99 23.34 10.97 -32.92
CA MET A 99 22.66 9.78 -33.46
C MET A 99 21.35 10.09 -34.20
N LEU A 100 21.05 11.36 -34.46
CA LEU A 100 19.80 11.83 -35.06
C LEU A 100 19.43 11.09 -36.36
N ALA A 101 20.39 10.84 -37.26
CA ALA A 101 20.12 10.19 -38.54
C ALA A 101 19.66 8.72 -38.39
N ALA A 102 20.29 7.97 -37.48
CA ALA A 102 19.92 6.58 -37.21
C ALA A 102 18.56 6.51 -36.50
N VAL A 103 18.29 7.43 -35.57
CA VAL A 103 16.99 7.52 -34.87
C VAL A 103 15.87 7.91 -35.83
N ASP A 104 16.09 8.85 -36.75
CA ASP A 104 15.10 9.20 -37.78
C ASP A 104 14.81 8.00 -38.68
N ALA A 105 15.84 7.27 -39.12
CA ALA A 105 15.66 6.05 -39.90
C ALA A 105 14.84 5.00 -39.14
N ALA A 106 15.15 4.77 -37.85
CA ALA A 106 14.45 3.79 -37.03
C ALA A 106 12.99 4.17 -36.80
N SER A 107 12.69 5.47 -36.67
CA SER A 107 11.32 5.95 -36.47
C SER A 107 10.41 5.79 -37.69
N ARG A 108 10.99 5.63 -38.89
CA ARG A 108 10.26 5.39 -40.16
C ARG A 108 10.18 3.92 -40.54
N HIS A 109 10.78 3.05 -39.73
CA HIS A 109 10.86 1.62 -40.02
C HIS A 109 9.48 0.96 -39.96
N ASP A 110 9.20 -0.02 -40.83
CA ASP A 110 7.89 -0.69 -40.90
C ASP A 110 7.59 -1.53 -39.65
N TRP A 111 8.63 -2.15 -39.09
CA TRP A 111 8.51 -2.94 -37.86
C TRP A 111 8.38 -2.07 -36.61
N TYR A 112 7.29 -2.24 -35.85
CA TYR A 112 7.01 -1.45 -34.65
C TYR A 112 8.10 -1.58 -33.58
N ARG A 113 8.77 -2.73 -33.45
CA ARG A 113 9.83 -2.92 -32.45
C ARG A 113 11.02 -1.99 -32.69
N VAL A 114 11.40 -1.78 -33.94
CA VAL A 114 12.45 -0.82 -34.31
C VAL A 114 11.98 0.61 -34.04
N ARG A 115 10.71 0.94 -34.33
CA ARG A 115 10.13 2.24 -33.96
C ARG A 115 10.10 2.48 -32.45
N THR A 116 9.86 1.45 -31.64
CA THR A 116 9.94 1.52 -30.17
C THR A 116 11.34 1.90 -29.70
N LEU A 117 12.39 1.32 -30.30
CA LEU A 117 13.78 1.68 -30.01
C LEU A 117 14.13 3.11 -30.44
N ALA A 118 13.51 3.61 -31.52
CA ALA A 118 13.62 5.01 -31.91
C ALA A 118 13.02 5.94 -30.83
N GLY A 119 11.83 5.59 -30.31
CA GLY A 119 11.18 6.32 -29.22
C GLY A 119 12.02 6.35 -27.95
N LEU A 120 12.64 5.22 -27.58
CA LEU A 120 13.58 5.14 -26.46
C LEU A 120 14.81 6.06 -26.66
N SER A 121 15.37 6.06 -27.86
CA SER A 121 16.61 6.79 -28.17
C SER A 121 16.43 8.32 -28.14
N LEU A 122 15.20 8.83 -28.25
CA LEU A 122 14.89 10.26 -28.15
C LEU A 122 15.44 10.91 -26.87
N CYS A 123 15.48 10.17 -25.75
CA CYS A 123 15.90 10.67 -24.44
C CYS A 123 17.26 11.42 -24.48
N SER A 124 18.15 10.96 -25.35
CA SER A 124 19.53 11.48 -25.49
C SER A 124 19.71 12.57 -26.56
N LEU A 125 18.69 12.80 -27.40
CA LEU A 125 18.77 13.81 -28.45
C LEU A 125 18.63 15.21 -27.87
N ARG A 126 19.16 16.21 -28.58
CA ARG A 126 18.91 17.62 -28.30
C ARG A 126 17.55 18.02 -28.86
N GLU A 127 16.89 18.97 -28.19
CA GLU A 127 15.70 19.61 -28.75
C GLU A 127 16.08 20.42 -29.99
N CYS A 128 15.52 20.03 -31.13
CA CYS A 128 15.62 20.74 -32.40
C CYS A 128 14.44 20.34 -33.30
N GLU A 129 14.23 21.07 -34.40
CA GLU A 129 13.13 20.80 -35.33
C GLU A 129 13.08 19.33 -35.79
N ALA A 130 14.25 18.74 -36.09
CA ALA A 130 14.34 17.36 -36.55
C ALA A 130 13.97 16.35 -35.46
N SER A 131 14.45 16.52 -34.22
CA SER A 131 14.12 15.59 -33.12
C SER A 131 12.66 15.72 -32.69
N LEU A 132 12.10 16.93 -32.72
CA LEU A 132 10.67 17.19 -32.55
C LEU A 132 9.84 16.53 -33.66
N ALA A 133 10.26 16.62 -34.93
CA ALA A 133 9.57 15.95 -36.03
C ALA A 133 9.55 14.42 -35.87
N ILE A 134 10.64 13.83 -35.37
CA ILE A 134 10.68 12.39 -35.03
C ILE A 134 9.68 12.07 -33.90
N ALA A 135 9.72 12.84 -32.80
CA ALA A 135 8.83 12.65 -31.67
C ALA A 135 7.35 12.75 -32.08
N GLY A 136 6.97 13.79 -32.83
CA GLY A 136 5.61 13.96 -33.33
C GLY A 136 5.14 12.83 -34.24
N ARG A 137 6.04 12.22 -35.03
CA ARG A 137 5.74 11.04 -35.85
C ARG A 137 5.47 9.82 -34.99
N LEU A 138 6.34 9.56 -34.01
CA LEU A 138 6.23 8.39 -33.14
C LEU A 138 5.02 8.45 -32.20
N LEU A 139 4.67 9.65 -31.71
CA LEU A 139 3.47 9.86 -30.90
C LEU A 139 2.17 9.60 -31.67
N LYS A 140 2.16 9.77 -32.99
CA LYS A 140 1.02 9.44 -33.86
C LYS A 140 0.93 7.95 -34.23
N SER A 141 1.87 7.12 -33.76
CA SER A 141 1.84 5.67 -33.98
C SER A 141 0.60 5.06 -33.33
N THR A 142 -0.11 4.19 -34.04
CA THR A 142 -1.21 3.38 -33.47
C THR A 142 -0.72 2.25 -32.56
N VAL A 143 0.59 1.98 -32.55
CA VAL A 143 1.20 0.93 -31.72
C VAL A 143 1.56 1.49 -30.34
N SER A 144 0.81 1.04 -29.33
CA SER A 144 0.90 1.51 -27.93
C SER A 144 2.31 1.47 -27.32
N PRO A 145 3.14 0.40 -27.48
CA PRO A 145 4.54 0.42 -27.03
C PRO A 145 5.41 1.53 -27.62
N VAL A 146 5.17 1.93 -28.88
CA VAL A 146 5.92 3.01 -29.54
C VAL A 146 5.55 4.34 -28.90
N GLN A 147 4.25 4.60 -28.69
CA GLN A 147 3.77 5.80 -28.02
C GLN A 147 4.30 5.88 -26.58
N MET A 148 4.16 4.80 -25.81
CA MET A 148 4.61 4.72 -24.42
C MET A 148 6.09 5.10 -24.27
N GLN A 149 6.99 4.45 -25.03
CA GLN A 149 8.43 4.75 -24.94
C GLN A 149 8.75 6.17 -25.41
N THR A 150 8.07 6.66 -26.44
CA THR A 150 8.27 8.02 -26.93
C THR A 150 7.92 9.05 -25.86
N VAL A 151 6.77 8.90 -25.20
CA VAL A 151 6.33 9.80 -24.13
C VAL A 151 7.29 9.77 -22.93
N GLU A 152 7.69 8.57 -22.47
CA GLU A 152 8.64 8.47 -21.36
C GLU A 152 10.00 9.09 -21.68
N SER A 153 10.49 8.94 -22.92
CA SER A 153 11.73 9.57 -23.36
C SER A 153 11.62 11.09 -23.45
N LEU A 154 10.49 11.64 -23.91
CA LEU A 154 10.28 13.08 -23.94
C LEU A 154 10.28 13.68 -22.52
N ARG A 155 9.73 12.96 -21.54
CA ARG A 155 9.72 13.37 -20.13
C ARG A 155 11.11 13.38 -19.49
N ARG A 156 11.94 12.40 -19.82
CA ARG A 156 13.26 12.20 -19.19
C ARG A 156 14.41 12.87 -19.95
N GLY A 157 14.19 13.18 -21.22
CA GLY A 157 15.21 13.71 -22.12
C GLY A 157 15.39 15.22 -22.03
N ASN A 158 16.06 15.77 -23.04
CA ASN A 158 16.41 17.19 -23.12
C ASN A 158 15.31 18.07 -23.74
N PHE A 159 14.05 17.63 -23.71
CA PHE A 159 12.93 18.37 -24.30
C PHE A 159 12.22 19.22 -23.25
N THR A 160 11.89 20.44 -23.62
CA THR A 160 11.20 21.39 -22.75
C THR A 160 9.70 21.09 -22.69
N PRO A 161 9.05 21.32 -21.53
CA PRO A 161 7.59 21.21 -21.38
C PRO A 161 6.78 21.94 -22.46
N VAL A 162 7.24 23.13 -22.86
CA VAL A 162 6.56 23.99 -23.84
C VAL A 162 6.51 23.32 -25.22
N SER A 163 7.61 22.68 -25.64
CA SER A 163 7.70 22.04 -26.95
C SER A 163 6.95 20.71 -27.01
N ILE A 164 6.91 19.95 -25.90
CA ILE A 164 6.25 18.64 -25.86
C ILE A 164 4.73 18.72 -25.67
N ALA A 165 4.23 19.72 -24.94
CA ALA A 165 2.81 19.81 -24.59
C ALA A 165 1.86 19.76 -25.80
N PRO A 166 2.06 20.56 -26.89
CA PRO A 166 1.21 20.49 -28.08
C PRO A 166 1.20 19.11 -28.74
N MET A 167 2.33 18.38 -28.69
CA MET A 167 2.44 17.05 -29.27
C MET A 167 1.64 16.01 -28.48
N LEU A 168 1.70 16.07 -27.14
CA LEU A 168 0.93 15.17 -26.28
C LEU A 168 -0.57 15.39 -26.45
N ILE A 169 -1.02 16.66 -26.48
CA ILE A 169 -2.42 17.03 -26.72
C ILE A 169 -2.90 16.48 -28.07
N THR A 170 -2.08 16.63 -29.12
CA THR A 170 -2.42 16.14 -30.46
C THR A 170 -2.47 14.60 -30.52
N ALA A 171 -1.64 13.90 -29.74
CA ALA A 171 -1.54 12.45 -29.77
C ALA A 171 -2.65 11.76 -28.96
N LEU A 172 -3.09 12.38 -27.86
CA LEU A 172 -4.08 11.83 -26.92
C LEU A 172 -5.31 11.22 -27.61
N PRO A 173 -6.05 11.92 -28.49
CA PRO A 173 -7.28 11.39 -29.09
C PRO A 173 -7.09 10.10 -29.90
N THR A 174 -5.88 9.88 -30.43
CA THR A 174 -5.54 8.72 -31.28
C THR A 174 -4.86 7.58 -30.52
N SER A 175 -4.64 7.75 -29.21
CA SER A 175 -3.96 6.76 -28.38
C SER A 175 -4.84 5.54 -28.10
N ASP A 176 -4.26 4.33 -28.09
CA ASP A 176 -4.98 3.11 -27.75
C ASP A 176 -4.90 2.80 -26.25
N SER A 177 -6.01 2.36 -25.66
CA SER A 177 -6.07 1.86 -24.29
C SER A 177 -5.42 0.49 -24.15
N SER A 178 -5.35 -0.30 -25.23
CA SER A 178 -4.78 -1.63 -25.26
C SER A 178 -3.27 -1.60 -25.49
N CYS A 179 -2.52 -2.45 -24.77
CA CYS A 179 -1.22 -2.91 -25.27
C CYS A 179 -1.56 -4.09 -26.17
N THR A 180 -1.21 -4.04 -27.45
CA THR A 180 -1.39 -5.15 -28.40
C THR A 180 -0.52 -6.36 -28.01
N SER A 181 -0.86 -7.04 -26.92
CA SER A 181 -0.60 -8.45 -26.68
C SER A 181 -1.96 -9.15 -26.85
N PRO A 182 -2.06 -10.22 -27.66
CA PRO A 182 -3.32 -10.89 -27.96
C PRO A 182 -3.96 -11.62 -26.76
N ASN A 183 -3.37 -11.55 -25.56
CA ASN A 183 -3.81 -12.25 -24.38
C ASN A 183 -4.30 -11.26 -23.30
N GLY A 184 -5.50 -11.50 -22.78
CA GLY A 184 -6.28 -10.60 -21.93
C GLY A 184 -5.67 -10.24 -20.57
N LEU A 185 -6.51 -9.70 -19.68
CA LEU A 185 -6.21 -9.04 -18.39
C LEU A 185 -5.22 -9.73 -17.41
N MET A 186 -4.75 -10.95 -17.69
CA MET A 186 -3.92 -11.78 -16.80
C MET A 186 -2.52 -12.12 -17.38
N ASP A 187 -2.03 -11.38 -18.37
CA ASP A 187 -0.64 -11.55 -18.84
C ASP A 187 0.34 -10.95 -17.82
N PRO A 188 1.27 -11.71 -17.21
CA PRO A 188 2.26 -11.21 -16.25
C PRO A 188 3.13 -10.06 -16.80
N VAL A 189 3.16 -9.83 -18.12
CA VAL A 189 3.79 -8.65 -18.74
C VAL A 189 3.12 -7.32 -18.34
N ARG A 190 1.83 -7.33 -17.98
CA ARG A 190 1.12 -6.14 -17.48
C ARG A 190 1.61 -5.66 -16.11
N ASN A 191 2.29 -6.49 -15.34
CA ASN A 191 2.95 -6.05 -14.10
C ASN A 191 4.22 -5.24 -14.36
N VAL A 192 4.58 -4.97 -15.63
CA VAL A 192 5.86 -4.33 -15.99
C VAL A 192 5.74 -3.15 -16.98
N SER A 193 4.60 -2.91 -17.65
CA SER A 193 4.49 -1.80 -18.63
C SER A 193 3.10 -1.16 -18.73
N THR A 194 3.07 0.19 -18.74
CA THR A 194 1.87 1.02 -18.93
C THR A 194 1.47 1.10 -20.41
N SER A 195 0.19 1.35 -20.72
CA SER A 195 -0.23 1.59 -22.11
C SER A 195 0.23 2.97 -22.63
N GLY A 196 0.29 3.16 -23.94
CA GLY A 196 0.57 4.46 -24.56
C GLY A 196 -0.41 5.54 -24.11
N ARG A 197 -1.71 5.25 -24.07
CA ARG A 197 -2.74 6.17 -23.53
C ARG A 197 -2.50 6.49 -22.06
N GLU A 198 -2.22 5.49 -21.23
CA GLU A 198 -1.91 5.71 -19.81
C GLU A 198 -0.70 6.65 -19.64
N SER A 199 0.40 6.38 -20.34
CA SER A 199 1.60 7.22 -20.28
C SER A 199 1.34 8.65 -20.75
N LEU A 200 0.56 8.84 -21.82
CA LEU A 200 0.16 10.17 -22.30
C LEU A 200 -0.62 10.95 -21.23
N ILE A 201 -1.62 10.31 -20.60
CA ILE A 201 -2.43 10.95 -19.55
C ILE A 201 -1.55 11.33 -18.36
N ARG A 202 -0.74 10.40 -17.86
CA ARG A 202 0.17 10.67 -16.73
C ARG A 202 1.13 11.83 -17.03
N ASN A 203 1.61 11.93 -18.27
CA ASN A 203 2.48 13.02 -18.69
C ASN A 203 1.75 14.37 -18.81
N CYS A 204 0.52 14.39 -19.32
CA CYS A 204 -0.31 15.60 -19.31
C CYS A 204 -0.56 16.08 -17.86
N THR A 205 -0.84 15.15 -16.94
CA THR A 205 -1.00 15.44 -15.50
C THR A 205 0.29 16.01 -14.87
N TYR A 206 1.44 15.44 -15.22
CA TYR A 206 2.75 15.89 -14.76
C TYR A 206 3.06 17.30 -15.22
N LEU A 207 2.81 17.61 -16.50
CA LEU A 207 3.05 18.92 -17.10
C LEU A 207 2.01 19.98 -16.74
N GLY A 208 0.91 19.59 -16.09
CA GLY A 208 -0.16 20.52 -15.70
C GLY A 208 -1.03 21.00 -16.84
N LEU A 209 -1.16 20.19 -17.89
CA LEU A 209 -2.13 20.42 -18.96
C LEU A 209 -3.51 20.10 -18.41
N THR A 210 -4.39 21.09 -18.32
CA THR A 210 -5.68 20.97 -17.64
C THR A 210 -6.80 21.27 -18.62
N ASN A 211 -6.98 22.56 -18.93
CA ASN A 211 -7.99 23.04 -19.87
C ASN A 211 -7.80 22.47 -21.27
N GLU A 212 -6.54 22.26 -21.68
CA GLU A 212 -6.18 21.82 -23.03
C GLU A 212 -6.56 20.36 -23.30
N VAL A 213 -6.63 19.53 -22.26
CA VAL A 213 -6.89 18.09 -22.37
C VAL A 213 -8.25 17.71 -21.77
N HIS A 214 -8.94 18.63 -21.10
CA HIS A 214 -10.14 18.37 -20.31
C HIS A 214 -11.18 17.54 -21.06
N ASP A 215 -11.67 18.06 -22.19
CA ASP A 215 -12.75 17.44 -22.96
C ASP A 215 -12.33 16.05 -23.47
N ILE A 216 -11.05 15.88 -23.84
CA ILE A 216 -10.49 14.61 -24.31
C ILE A 216 -10.49 13.58 -23.17
N LEU A 217 -10.00 13.97 -21.98
CA LEU A 217 -9.92 13.07 -20.83
C LEU A 217 -11.30 12.73 -20.26
N VAL A 218 -12.24 13.69 -20.25
CA VAL A 218 -13.63 13.44 -19.86
C VAL A 218 -14.31 12.49 -20.86
N ALA A 219 -14.07 12.66 -22.16
CA ALA A 219 -14.58 11.74 -23.17
C ALA A 219 -14.09 10.31 -22.93
N PHE A 220 -12.81 10.14 -22.56
CA PHE A 220 -12.29 8.81 -22.22
C PHE A 220 -13.02 8.14 -21.08
N LEU A 221 -13.57 8.85 -20.09
CA LEU A 221 -14.37 8.21 -19.02
C LEU A 221 -15.67 7.55 -19.53
N SER A 222 -16.08 7.85 -20.77
CA SER A 222 -17.25 7.25 -21.42
C SER A 222 -16.91 6.07 -22.34
N ASP A 223 -15.61 5.77 -22.54
CA ASP A 223 -15.18 4.63 -23.35
C ASP A 223 -15.52 3.31 -22.66
N THR A 224 -16.06 2.35 -23.40
CA THR A 224 -16.41 1.03 -22.84
C THR A 224 -15.20 0.11 -22.67
N ASN A 225 -14.07 0.43 -23.33
CA ASN A 225 -12.89 -0.44 -23.44
C ASN A 225 -11.64 0.18 -22.76
N ILE A 226 -11.83 0.83 -21.62
CA ILE A 226 -10.73 1.42 -20.84
C ILE A 226 -10.08 0.35 -19.97
N THR A 227 -8.76 0.41 -19.86
CA THR A 227 -7.98 -0.48 -18.98
C THR A 227 -7.88 0.12 -17.58
N SER A 228 -7.65 -0.69 -16.55
CA SER A 228 -7.50 -0.19 -15.17
C SER A 228 -6.36 0.84 -15.03
N GLY A 229 -5.25 0.65 -15.76
CA GLY A 229 -4.14 1.60 -15.78
C GLY A 229 -4.54 2.97 -16.33
N VAL A 230 -5.31 2.99 -17.43
CA VAL A 230 -5.86 4.24 -17.99
C VAL A 230 -6.88 4.86 -17.02
N MET A 231 -7.76 4.07 -16.41
CA MET A 231 -8.73 4.57 -15.43
C MET A 231 -8.03 5.17 -14.20
N SER A 232 -6.96 4.53 -13.71
CA SER A 232 -6.12 5.05 -12.62
C SER A 232 -5.45 6.37 -13.03
N ALA A 233 -4.89 6.47 -14.23
CA ALA A 233 -4.30 7.72 -14.71
C ALA A 233 -5.34 8.86 -14.85
N LEU A 234 -6.57 8.56 -15.26
CA LEU A 234 -7.68 9.52 -15.31
C LEU A 234 -8.10 9.95 -13.90
N MET A 235 -8.21 9.01 -12.96
CA MET A 235 -8.45 9.31 -11.54
C MET A 235 -7.37 10.26 -11.01
N ASP A 236 -6.09 9.91 -11.16
CA ASP A 236 -4.97 10.71 -10.68
C ASP A 236 -5.01 12.14 -11.26
N HIS A 237 -5.36 12.26 -12.55
CA HIS A 237 -5.54 13.54 -13.21
C HIS A 237 -6.65 14.37 -12.57
N PHE A 238 -7.86 13.81 -12.43
CA PHE A 238 -9.03 14.55 -11.96
C PHE A 238 -9.07 14.73 -10.42
N VAL A 239 -8.28 13.97 -9.67
CA VAL A 239 -8.01 14.27 -8.25
C VAL A 239 -7.09 15.47 -8.13
N LYS A 240 -6.06 15.56 -8.98
CA LYS A 240 -5.13 16.69 -9.00
C LYS A 240 -5.76 17.96 -9.57
N TYR A 241 -6.61 17.81 -10.59
CA TYR A 241 -7.31 18.90 -11.29
C TYR A 241 -8.82 18.61 -11.31
N PRO A 242 -9.55 19.03 -10.26
CA PRO A 242 -10.97 18.71 -10.10
C PRO A 242 -11.85 19.18 -11.27
N SER A 243 -12.81 18.34 -11.67
CA SER A 243 -13.79 18.61 -12.73
C SER A 243 -15.19 18.14 -12.32
N SER A 244 -16.18 19.03 -12.40
CA SER A 244 -17.58 18.68 -12.13
C SER A 244 -18.14 17.70 -13.15
N GLU A 245 -17.71 17.80 -14.42
CA GLU A 245 -18.12 16.90 -15.48
C GLU A 245 -17.51 15.50 -15.29
N ALA A 246 -16.20 15.43 -15.00
CA ALA A 246 -15.54 14.15 -14.70
C ALA A 246 -16.18 13.48 -13.47
N ARG A 247 -16.47 14.24 -12.41
CA ARG A 247 -17.21 13.75 -11.25
C ARG A 247 -18.57 13.17 -11.64
N GLY A 248 -19.33 13.86 -12.50
CA GLY A 248 -20.58 13.34 -13.04
C GLY A 248 -20.42 12.00 -13.76
N ARG A 249 -19.33 11.82 -14.51
CA ARG A 249 -18.99 10.56 -15.18
C ARG A 249 -18.61 9.46 -14.18
N PHE A 250 -17.76 9.73 -13.20
CA PHE A 250 -17.42 8.77 -12.15
C PHE A 250 -18.66 8.35 -11.33
N LEU A 251 -19.59 9.27 -11.06
CA LEU A 251 -20.87 8.97 -10.43
C LEU A 251 -21.78 8.09 -11.32
N ALA A 252 -21.73 8.26 -12.64
CA ALA A 252 -22.47 7.38 -13.55
C ALA A 252 -21.83 5.99 -13.62
N LEU A 253 -20.50 5.92 -13.69
CA LEU A 253 -19.73 4.67 -13.65
C LEU A 253 -19.99 3.90 -12.35
N SER A 254 -20.03 4.59 -11.21
CA SER A 254 -20.38 3.98 -9.92
C SER A 254 -21.82 3.53 -9.81
N ARG A 255 -22.70 3.80 -10.78
CA ARG A 255 -24.04 3.20 -10.86
C ARG A 255 -24.11 2.05 -11.85
N SER A 256 -23.19 2.00 -12.82
CA SER A 256 -23.08 0.89 -13.76
C SER A 256 -22.54 -0.37 -13.06
N GLN A 257 -23.03 -1.55 -13.43
CA GLN A 257 -22.55 -2.84 -12.90
C GLN A 257 -21.30 -3.31 -13.66
N ASN A 258 -20.40 -2.40 -14.00
CA ASN A 258 -19.21 -2.72 -14.77
C ASN A 258 -18.12 -3.31 -13.87
N SER A 259 -17.22 -4.06 -14.51
CA SER A 259 -16.26 -5.01 -13.95
C SER A 259 -15.63 -4.65 -12.58
N ASP A 260 -15.36 -5.69 -11.81
CA ASP A 260 -14.86 -5.63 -10.43
C ASP A 260 -13.64 -4.74 -10.21
N LEU A 261 -12.78 -4.59 -11.23
CA LEU A 261 -11.52 -3.84 -11.18
C LEU A 261 -11.70 -2.34 -11.44
N ALA A 262 -12.68 -1.96 -12.27
CA ALA A 262 -13.02 -0.56 -12.50
C ALA A 262 -13.76 0.02 -11.28
N GLU A 263 -14.53 -0.81 -10.57
CA GLU A 263 -15.23 -0.44 -9.35
C GLU A 263 -14.29 0.11 -8.27
N ASP A 264 -13.09 -0.49 -8.11
CA ASP A 264 -12.15 -0.04 -7.10
C ASP A 264 -11.61 1.36 -7.38
N VAL A 265 -11.16 1.62 -8.62
CA VAL A 265 -10.63 2.93 -9.02
C VAL A 265 -11.70 4.01 -8.95
N VAL A 266 -12.96 3.67 -9.27
CA VAL A 266 -14.09 4.61 -9.20
C VAL A 266 -14.39 4.98 -7.76
N ASN A 267 -14.41 4.02 -6.83
CA ASN A 267 -14.65 4.30 -5.42
C ASN A 267 -13.49 5.08 -4.78
N ASP A 268 -12.24 4.75 -5.14
CA ASP A 268 -11.06 5.54 -4.77
C ASP A 268 -11.23 6.99 -5.23
N TYR A 269 -11.58 7.23 -6.49
CA TYR A 269 -11.83 8.58 -7.00
C TYR A 269 -12.92 9.31 -6.21
N LEU A 270 -14.10 8.69 -6.03
CA LEU A 270 -15.24 9.35 -5.39
C LEU A 270 -14.96 9.66 -3.93
N LEU A 271 -14.26 8.76 -3.24
CA LEU A 271 -13.70 9.08 -1.93
C LEU A 271 -12.73 10.24 -2.07
N HIS A 272 -11.77 10.23 -2.99
CA HIS A 272 -10.77 11.28 -3.18
C HIS A 272 -11.31 12.66 -3.54
N ASP A 273 -12.43 12.73 -4.26
CA ASP A 273 -13.19 13.94 -4.56
C ASP A 273 -13.87 14.47 -3.29
N GLY A 274 -14.57 13.61 -2.56
CA GLY A 274 -15.14 13.92 -1.25
C GLY A 274 -16.27 14.95 -1.24
N SER A 275 -16.86 15.28 -2.40
CA SER A 275 -18.11 16.03 -2.43
C SER A 275 -19.26 15.21 -1.82
N ASP A 276 -20.33 15.89 -1.40
CA ASP A 276 -21.51 15.26 -0.81
C ASP A 276 -22.10 14.18 -1.75
N GLU A 277 -22.15 14.45 -3.05
CA GLU A 277 -22.67 13.49 -4.03
C GLU A 277 -21.78 12.24 -4.14
N SER A 278 -20.46 12.43 -4.21
CA SER A 278 -19.48 11.34 -4.30
C SER A 278 -19.50 10.48 -3.04
N THR A 279 -19.57 11.14 -1.88
CA THR A 279 -19.66 10.48 -0.57
C THR A 279 -20.93 9.64 -0.46
N ARG A 280 -22.08 10.17 -0.85
CA ARG A 280 -23.36 9.42 -0.85
C ARG A 280 -23.34 8.25 -1.83
N ALA A 281 -22.65 8.38 -2.97
CA ALA A 281 -22.52 7.28 -3.93
C ALA A 281 -21.68 6.13 -3.36
N VAL A 282 -20.54 6.43 -2.73
CA VAL A 282 -19.72 5.42 -2.05
C VAL A 282 -20.49 4.78 -0.90
N HIS A 283 -21.22 5.56 -0.11
CA HIS A 283 -22.10 5.07 0.95
C HIS A 283 -23.15 4.08 0.42
N ALA A 284 -23.88 4.45 -0.64
CA ALA A 284 -24.89 3.59 -1.24
C ALA A 284 -24.30 2.27 -1.75
N ARG A 285 -23.09 2.32 -2.33
CA ARG A 285 -22.35 1.15 -2.81
C ARG A 285 -21.91 0.24 -1.68
N LEU A 286 -21.40 0.81 -0.60
CA LEU A 286 -20.98 0.07 0.59
C LEU A 286 -22.15 -0.66 1.26
N LEU A 287 -23.38 -0.16 1.10
CA LEU A 287 -24.60 -0.81 1.57
C LEU A 287 -25.26 -1.74 0.54
N ASP A 288 -24.74 -1.83 -0.69
CA ASP A 288 -25.26 -2.75 -1.71
C ASP A 288 -24.84 -4.18 -1.37
N SER A 289 -25.83 -5.04 -1.08
CA SER A 289 -25.59 -6.44 -0.72
C SER A 289 -24.97 -7.27 -1.85
N ARG A 290 -24.96 -6.76 -3.09
CA ARG A 290 -24.27 -7.40 -4.22
C ARG A 290 -22.76 -7.20 -4.18
N MET A 291 -22.28 -6.20 -3.45
CA MET A 291 -20.85 -6.00 -3.22
C MET A 291 -20.35 -7.04 -2.21
N THR A 292 -19.27 -7.74 -2.53
CA THR A 292 -18.69 -8.73 -1.62
C THR A 292 -18.24 -8.09 -0.30
N ALA A 293 -18.31 -8.83 0.81
CA ALA A 293 -17.89 -8.33 2.12
C ALA A 293 -16.41 -7.87 2.12
N HIS A 294 -15.55 -8.55 1.35
CA HIS A 294 -14.15 -8.17 1.16
C HIS A 294 -14.00 -6.78 0.54
N LYS A 295 -14.75 -6.47 -0.53
CA LYS A 295 -14.73 -5.14 -1.14
C LYS A 295 -15.30 -4.07 -0.21
N ARG A 296 -16.41 -4.36 0.48
CA ARG A 296 -16.99 -3.42 1.46
C ARG A 296 -16.02 -3.11 2.61
N ALA A 297 -15.27 -4.11 3.07
CA ALA A 297 -14.22 -3.94 4.09
C ALA A 297 -13.07 -3.01 3.62
N LYS A 298 -12.72 -3.04 2.32
CA LYS A 298 -11.73 -2.12 1.74
C LYS A 298 -12.17 -0.65 1.83
N TRP A 299 -13.48 -0.38 1.74
CA TRP A 299 -14.01 0.99 1.62
C TRP A 299 -14.48 1.63 2.94
N ILE A 300 -14.93 0.84 3.92
CA ILE A 300 -15.47 1.38 5.18
C ILE A 300 -14.44 2.22 5.96
N LYS A 301 -13.16 1.82 5.92
CA LYS A 301 -12.07 2.51 6.64
C LYS A 301 -11.65 3.82 5.97
N PRO A 302 -11.37 3.86 4.66
CA PRO A 302 -11.18 5.13 3.94
C PRO A 302 -12.36 6.11 4.13
N LEU A 303 -13.59 5.61 4.11
CA LEU A 303 -14.79 6.43 4.37
C LEU A 303 -14.73 7.07 5.77
N TYR A 304 -14.47 6.28 6.81
CA TYR A 304 -14.31 6.78 8.18
C TYR A 304 -13.17 7.81 8.30
N TYR A 305 -11.98 7.55 7.77
CA TYR A 305 -10.87 8.49 7.91
C TYR A 305 -11.10 9.80 7.19
N ARG A 306 -11.86 9.77 6.10
CA ARG A 306 -12.15 10.97 5.32
C ARG A 306 -13.24 11.82 5.96
N LEU A 307 -14.32 11.20 6.41
CA LEU A 307 -15.49 11.90 6.92
C LEU A 307 -15.43 12.18 8.43
N GLY A 308 -14.66 11.38 9.17
CA GLY A 308 -14.52 11.47 10.62
C GLY A 308 -15.59 10.73 11.41
N ALA A 309 -15.37 10.68 12.72
CA ALA A 309 -16.19 9.96 13.70
C ALA A 309 -17.63 10.48 13.83
N THR A 310 -17.82 11.79 13.72
CA THR A 310 -19.12 12.44 13.96
C THR A 310 -19.99 12.55 12.72
N ASN A 311 -19.60 11.92 11.61
CA ASN A 311 -20.34 12.03 10.35
C ASN A 311 -21.51 11.03 10.30
N ASP A 312 -22.72 11.53 10.02
CA ASP A 312 -23.94 10.73 9.98
C ASP A 312 -23.91 9.61 8.92
N ILE A 313 -23.22 9.83 7.79
CA ILE A 313 -23.07 8.82 6.73
C ILE A 313 -22.25 7.64 7.23
N VAL A 314 -21.16 7.93 7.97
CA VAL A 314 -20.37 6.87 8.60
C VAL A 314 -21.23 6.13 9.62
N GLY A 315 -22.02 6.85 10.42
CA GLY A 315 -22.90 6.25 11.42
C GLY A 315 -23.97 5.32 10.84
N ASP A 316 -24.72 5.79 9.85
CA ASP A 316 -25.72 4.98 9.15
C ASP A 316 -25.08 3.74 8.51
N ALA A 317 -23.90 3.91 7.87
CA ALA A 317 -23.14 2.80 7.30
C ALA A 317 -22.81 1.71 8.33
N VAL A 318 -22.18 2.09 9.44
CA VAL A 318 -21.73 1.11 10.45
C VAL A 318 -22.90 0.47 11.20
N HIS A 319 -23.99 1.21 11.47
CA HIS A 319 -25.20 0.65 12.09
C HIS A 319 -25.88 -0.37 11.19
N ARG A 320 -26.03 -0.07 9.89
CA ARG A 320 -26.63 -0.98 8.92
C ARG A 320 -25.78 -2.19 8.66
N LEU A 321 -24.47 -2.01 8.45
CA LEU A 321 -23.55 -3.12 8.28
C LEU A 321 -23.50 -4.00 9.52
N ALA A 322 -23.47 -3.42 10.73
CA ALA A 322 -23.55 -4.21 11.95
C ALA A 322 -24.83 -5.08 11.93
N LYS A 323 -25.99 -4.50 11.65
CA LYS A 323 -27.28 -5.24 11.64
C LYS A 323 -27.37 -6.33 10.57
N ALA A 324 -26.96 -6.03 9.34
CA ALA A 324 -27.25 -6.85 8.18
C ALA A 324 -26.16 -7.89 7.87
N GLU A 325 -24.93 -7.63 8.27
CA GLU A 325 -23.78 -8.42 7.86
C GLU A 325 -23.44 -9.53 8.85
N THR A 326 -23.02 -10.67 8.33
CA THR A 326 -22.56 -11.82 9.13
C THR A 326 -21.12 -12.22 8.79
N ASP A 327 -20.51 -11.56 7.81
CA ASP A 327 -19.18 -11.89 7.33
C ASP A 327 -18.07 -11.33 8.24
N ASN A 328 -17.20 -12.22 8.69
CA ASN A 328 -16.09 -11.92 9.60
C ASN A 328 -14.98 -11.05 8.98
N TYR A 329 -14.99 -10.81 7.66
CA TYR A 329 -14.03 -9.91 7.02
C TYR A 329 -14.30 -8.43 7.30
N ILE A 330 -15.56 -8.03 7.41
CA ILE A 330 -15.95 -6.61 7.53
C ILE A 330 -16.39 -6.22 8.94
N LEU A 331 -17.02 -7.14 9.68
CA LEU A 331 -17.53 -6.87 11.03
C LEU A 331 -16.46 -6.37 12.03
N PRO A 332 -15.20 -6.83 12.03
CA PRO A 332 -14.15 -6.24 12.87
C PRO A 332 -13.87 -4.76 12.54
N GLY A 333 -13.93 -4.40 11.24
CA GLY A 333 -13.84 -3.01 10.77
C GLY A 333 -14.96 -2.14 11.30
N VAL A 334 -16.19 -2.66 11.20
CA VAL A 334 -17.40 -1.99 11.70
C VAL A 334 -17.32 -1.81 13.22
N LEU A 335 -16.95 -2.84 13.98
CA LEU A 335 -16.82 -2.77 15.44
C LEU A 335 -15.80 -1.72 15.88
N ALA A 336 -14.61 -1.69 15.28
CA ALA A 336 -13.60 -0.71 15.65
C ALA A 336 -14.07 0.73 15.37
N ILE A 337 -14.76 0.96 14.25
CA ILE A 337 -15.29 2.29 13.91
C ILE A 337 -16.37 2.69 14.92
N LEU A 338 -17.32 1.80 15.25
CA LEU A 338 -18.34 2.07 16.29
C LEU A 338 -17.70 2.51 17.61
N ILE A 339 -16.63 1.84 18.06
CA ILE A 339 -15.93 2.23 19.30
C ILE A 339 -15.22 3.57 19.13
N LEU A 340 -14.50 3.77 18.02
CA LEU A 340 -13.78 5.02 17.74
C LEU A 340 -14.69 6.24 17.57
N ARG A 341 -15.95 6.03 17.21
CA ARG A 341 -16.94 7.11 17.10
C ARG A 341 -17.32 7.71 18.45
N ASN A 342 -17.19 6.94 19.54
CA ASN A 342 -17.51 7.39 20.91
C ASN A 342 -18.95 7.93 21.07
N ASP A 343 -19.89 7.49 20.22
CA ASP A 343 -21.30 7.84 20.31
C ASP A 343 -22.03 6.83 21.19
N THR A 344 -22.60 7.25 22.32
CA THR A 344 -23.30 6.36 23.25
C THR A 344 -24.42 5.53 22.60
N ASN A 345 -24.99 6.00 21.49
CA ASN A 345 -25.99 5.26 20.71
C ASN A 345 -25.41 4.02 19.99
N ASP A 346 -24.09 3.91 19.87
CA ASP A 346 -23.41 2.78 19.24
C ASP A 346 -23.34 1.57 20.18
N TRP A 347 -23.57 1.73 21.49
CA TRP A 347 -23.42 0.68 22.50
C TRP A 347 -24.20 -0.62 22.18
N PRO A 348 -25.50 -0.60 21.80
CA PRO A 348 -26.23 -1.83 21.50
C PRO A 348 -25.62 -2.64 20.34
N TYR A 349 -24.97 -1.97 19.39
CA TYR A 349 -24.29 -2.62 18.27
C TYR A 349 -22.95 -3.20 18.72
N ILE A 350 -22.18 -2.43 19.50
CA ILE A 350 -20.91 -2.85 20.09
C ILE A 350 -21.11 -4.11 20.96
N GLU A 351 -22.07 -4.07 21.88
CA GLU A 351 -22.39 -5.17 22.79
C GLU A 351 -22.79 -6.44 22.03
N ARG A 352 -23.64 -6.30 21.01
CA ARG A 352 -24.06 -7.42 20.16
C ARG A 352 -22.88 -8.01 19.37
N LEU A 353 -22.03 -7.18 18.78
CA LEU A 353 -20.87 -7.64 18.00
C LEU A 353 -19.82 -8.31 18.90
N PHE A 354 -19.53 -7.80 20.09
CA PHE A 354 -18.71 -8.52 21.08
C PHE A 354 -19.34 -9.84 21.54
N SER A 355 -20.66 -9.98 21.33
CA SER A 355 -21.40 -11.21 21.63
C SER A 355 -21.53 -12.18 20.47
N ASP A 356 -21.06 -11.81 19.28
CA ASP A 356 -21.11 -12.67 18.11
C ASP A 356 -19.97 -13.69 18.13
N THR A 357 -20.34 -14.98 18.20
CA THR A 357 -19.39 -16.09 18.22
C THR A 357 -18.71 -16.36 16.88
N SER A 358 -19.18 -15.73 15.79
CA SER A 358 -18.53 -15.79 14.48
C SER A 358 -17.24 -14.95 14.48
N LEU A 359 -17.21 -13.85 15.25
CA LEU A 359 -16.07 -12.94 15.39
C LEU A 359 -14.97 -13.54 16.28
N ARG A 360 -14.25 -14.55 15.79
CA ARG A 360 -13.20 -15.24 16.57
C ARG A 360 -11.82 -14.60 16.41
N GLY A 361 -11.42 -14.26 15.19
CA GLY A 361 -10.23 -13.45 14.99
C GLY A 361 -10.58 -12.00 15.33
N ASN A 362 -9.74 -11.32 16.12
CA ASN A 362 -9.63 -9.84 16.13
C ASN A 362 -10.43 -9.04 17.18
N LEU A 363 -11.15 -9.71 18.10
CA LEU A 363 -11.84 -9.02 19.20
C LEU A 363 -10.89 -8.29 20.18
N GLY A 364 -9.65 -8.75 20.31
CA GLY A 364 -8.68 -8.17 21.25
C GLY A 364 -8.27 -6.73 20.91
N GLU A 365 -8.09 -6.41 19.62
CA GLU A 365 -7.77 -5.03 19.19
C GLU A 365 -8.96 -4.09 19.41
N CYS A 366 -10.18 -4.54 19.10
CA CYS A 366 -11.41 -3.78 19.37
C CYS A 366 -11.63 -3.59 20.88
N PHE A 367 -11.36 -4.61 21.69
CA PHE A 367 -11.43 -4.50 23.14
C PHE A 367 -10.45 -3.44 23.65
N HIS A 368 -9.26 -3.37 23.06
CA HIS A 368 -8.28 -2.38 23.48
C HIS A 368 -8.77 -0.94 23.24
N LEU A 369 -9.37 -0.66 22.08
CA LEU A 369 -10.06 0.61 21.82
C LEU A 369 -11.12 0.93 22.89
N LEU A 370 -11.89 -0.08 23.30
CA LEU A 370 -12.92 0.07 24.33
C LEU A 370 -12.34 0.55 25.67
N THR A 371 -11.11 0.14 25.99
CA THR A 371 -10.38 0.48 27.22
C THR A 371 -9.54 1.76 27.14
N MET A 372 -9.59 2.49 26.01
CA MET A 372 -8.88 3.77 25.90
C MET A 372 -9.39 4.80 26.93
N PRO A 373 -8.53 5.73 27.39
CA PRO A 373 -8.92 6.69 28.42
C PRO A 373 -10.08 7.58 27.97
N ASP A 374 -10.10 7.93 26.69
CA ASP A 374 -11.09 8.81 26.06
C ASP A 374 -12.27 8.03 25.46
N SER A 375 -12.40 6.73 25.74
CA SER A 375 -13.52 5.91 25.27
C SER A 375 -14.77 6.20 26.07
N ALA A 376 -15.89 6.50 25.40
CA ALA A 376 -17.19 6.70 26.04
C ALA A 376 -17.75 5.41 26.68
N PHE A 377 -17.19 4.26 26.33
CA PHE A 377 -17.69 2.93 26.73
C PHE A 377 -16.78 2.22 27.73
N LYS A 378 -15.76 2.91 28.25
CA LYS A 378 -14.76 2.32 29.16
C LYS A 378 -15.39 1.63 30.37
N GLU A 379 -16.49 2.15 30.90
CA GLU A 379 -17.21 1.59 32.04
C GLU A 379 -17.85 0.22 31.73
N HIS A 380 -18.18 -0.04 30.46
CA HIS A 380 -18.75 -1.33 30.04
C HIS A 380 -17.70 -2.41 29.76
N ALA A 381 -16.42 -2.04 29.70
CA ALA A 381 -15.36 -2.93 29.25
C ALA A 381 -15.17 -4.14 30.18
N GLU A 382 -15.39 -4.01 31.49
CA GLU A 382 -15.37 -5.15 32.43
C GLU A 382 -16.46 -6.17 32.10
N GLY A 383 -17.70 -5.71 31.88
CA GLY A 383 -18.83 -6.58 31.52
C GLY A 383 -18.59 -7.34 30.22
N VAL A 384 -18.07 -6.65 29.20
CA VAL A 384 -17.68 -7.26 27.92
C VAL A 384 -16.62 -8.34 28.12
N LEU A 385 -15.57 -8.04 28.89
CA LEU A 385 -14.49 -8.98 29.14
C LEU A 385 -14.97 -10.23 29.89
N LEU A 386 -15.79 -10.06 30.93
CA LEU A 386 -16.36 -11.18 31.68
C LEU A 386 -17.25 -12.05 30.80
N GLY A 387 -18.06 -11.45 29.92
CA GLY A 387 -18.84 -12.17 28.93
C GLY A 387 -17.98 -12.97 27.94
N LEU A 388 -16.89 -12.37 27.46
CA LEU A 388 -15.92 -13.02 26.59
C LEU A 388 -15.18 -14.17 27.28
N LEU A 389 -14.71 -13.98 28.51
CA LEU A 389 -14.05 -15.03 29.30
C LEU A 389 -15.01 -16.19 29.61
N LYS A 390 -16.29 -15.90 29.86
CA LYS A 390 -17.30 -16.95 30.06
C LYS A 390 -17.52 -17.80 28.81
N ARG A 391 -17.56 -17.19 27.63
CA ARG A 391 -17.79 -17.89 26.34
C ARG A 391 -16.54 -18.57 25.78
N HIS A 392 -15.38 -17.95 25.99
CA HIS A 392 -14.11 -18.36 25.41
C HIS A 392 -12.98 -18.38 26.47
N PRO A 393 -13.13 -19.18 27.54
CA PRO A 393 -12.24 -19.16 28.71
C PRO A 393 -10.78 -19.52 28.40
N ARG A 394 -10.55 -20.25 27.31
CA ARG A 394 -9.22 -20.72 26.90
C ARG A 394 -8.64 -20.00 25.68
N MET A 395 -9.23 -18.89 25.24
CA MET A 395 -8.73 -18.18 24.07
C MET A 395 -7.61 -17.21 24.46
N PRO A 396 -6.34 -17.41 24.02
CA PRO A 396 -5.21 -16.59 24.43
C PRO A 396 -5.42 -15.08 24.19
N GLY A 397 -6.02 -14.73 23.05
CA GLY A 397 -6.30 -13.33 22.70
C GLY A 397 -7.28 -12.62 23.63
N ILE A 398 -8.20 -13.35 24.28
CA ILE A 398 -9.15 -12.83 25.27
C ILE A 398 -8.53 -12.82 26.66
N ILE A 399 -7.82 -13.89 27.04
CA ILE A 399 -7.12 -14.00 28.33
C ILE A 399 -6.21 -12.78 28.54
N VAL A 400 -5.37 -12.43 27.55
CA VAL A 400 -4.43 -11.30 27.67
C VAL A 400 -5.13 -9.95 27.83
N GLN A 401 -6.36 -9.77 27.34
CA GLN A 401 -7.10 -8.51 27.54
C GLN A 401 -7.37 -8.21 29.02
N SER A 402 -7.36 -9.24 29.86
CA SER A 402 -7.58 -9.10 31.31
C SER A 402 -6.52 -8.27 32.01
N ILE A 403 -5.33 -8.10 31.41
CA ILE A 403 -4.30 -7.19 31.93
C ILE A 403 -4.82 -5.74 31.93
N ALA A 404 -5.65 -5.36 30.94
CA ALA A 404 -6.19 -4.02 30.84
C ALA A 404 -7.17 -3.69 31.99
N ILE A 405 -7.91 -4.68 32.48
CA ILE A 405 -8.95 -4.54 33.52
C ILE A 405 -8.73 -5.57 34.64
N PRO A 406 -7.78 -5.36 35.56
CA PRO A 406 -7.39 -6.34 36.58
C PRO A 406 -8.32 -6.32 37.82
N THR A 407 -9.65 -6.32 37.64
CA THR A 407 -10.60 -6.32 38.76
C THR A 407 -10.65 -7.69 39.44
N THR A 408 -11.13 -7.72 40.70
CA THR A 408 -11.32 -8.98 41.44
C THR A 408 -12.16 -10.00 40.66
N ASN A 409 -13.23 -9.55 40.00
CA ASN A 409 -14.11 -10.40 39.20
C ASN A 409 -13.37 -11.01 38.00
N VAL A 410 -12.61 -10.21 37.27
CA VAL A 410 -11.82 -10.67 36.11
C VAL A 410 -10.75 -11.68 36.55
N VAL A 411 -10.05 -11.41 37.65
CA VAL A 411 -9.05 -12.34 38.20
C VAL A 411 -9.69 -13.65 38.65
N MET A 412 -10.87 -13.61 39.28
CA MET A 412 -11.62 -14.82 39.64
C MET A 412 -12.06 -15.61 38.41
N ALA A 413 -12.53 -14.93 37.35
CA ALA A 413 -12.91 -15.58 36.09
C ALA A 413 -11.71 -16.26 35.42
N LEU A 414 -10.55 -15.60 35.37
CA LEU A 414 -9.30 -16.17 34.86
C LEU A 414 -8.87 -17.41 35.65
N LYS A 415 -8.86 -17.31 36.98
CA LYS A 415 -8.49 -18.45 37.84
C LYS A 415 -9.49 -19.60 37.70
N GLY A 416 -10.78 -19.31 37.53
CA GLY A 416 -11.81 -20.31 37.26
C GLY A 416 -11.67 -21.02 35.90
N SER A 417 -11.05 -20.36 34.93
CA SER A 417 -10.79 -20.89 33.57
C SER A 417 -9.74 -22.00 33.53
N THR A 418 -9.06 -22.27 34.66
CA THR A 418 -8.09 -23.39 34.82
C THR A 418 -8.75 -24.75 35.04
N LYS A 419 -10.06 -24.80 35.31
CA LYS A 419 -10.79 -26.05 35.48
C LYS A 419 -11.32 -26.55 34.14
N PRO A 420 -11.01 -27.78 33.69
CA PRO A 420 -11.63 -28.32 32.50
C PRO A 420 -13.16 -28.37 32.72
N PRO A 421 -13.98 -27.90 31.77
CA PRO A 421 -15.41 -28.06 31.89
C PRO A 421 -15.74 -29.56 31.84
N ASN A 422 -16.55 -30.03 32.78
CA ASN A 422 -17.03 -31.40 32.90
C ASN A 422 -17.99 -31.82 31.76
N GLU A 423 -18.01 -31.11 30.63
CA GLU A 423 -18.92 -31.36 29.51
C GLU A 423 -18.12 -31.58 28.23
N THR A 424 -18.49 -32.68 27.56
CA THR A 424 -18.01 -33.19 26.28
C THR A 424 -17.92 -32.09 25.22
N LEU A 425 -16.78 -31.38 25.18
CA LEU A 425 -16.37 -30.59 24.04
C LEU A 425 -15.84 -31.54 22.97
N THR A 426 -16.46 -31.50 21.80
CA THR A 426 -15.99 -32.21 20.60
C THR A 426 -14.55 -31.79 20.27
N GLU A 427 -13.71 -32.76 19.89
CA GLU A 427 -12.26 -32.67 19.64
C GLU A 427 -11.80 -31.51 18.75
N SER A 428 -12.68 -30.85 17.99
CA SER A 428 -12.34 -29.69 17.16
C SER A 428 -12.20 -28.36 17.91
N MET A 429 -12.54 -28.28 19.20
CA MET A 429 -12.44 -27.05 20.01
C MET A 429 -11.29 -27.08 21.04
N ILE A 430 -10.59 -28.20 21.15
CA ILE A 430 -9.46 -28.39 22.05
C ILE A 430 -8.17 -28.24 21.24
N LEU A 431 -7.76 -27.00 21.00
CA LEU A 431 -6.33 -26.70 20.93
C LEU A 431 -5.86 -26.53 22.38
N ASP A 432 -5.73 -27.66 23.10
CA ASP A 432 -4.93 -27.75 24.34
C ASP A 432 -3.47 -27.53 23.96
N SER A 433 -3.13 -26.28 23.66
CA SER A 433 -1.78 -25.89 23.36
C SER A 433 -1.10 -25.49 24.69
N PRO A 434 0.12 -25.99 24.98
CA PRO A 434 1.01 -25.45 26.02
C PRO A 434 1.16 -23.92 25.99
N SER A 435 0.83 -23.27 24.87
CA SER A 435 0.78 -21.82 24.75
C SER A 435 -0.31 -21.16 25.60
N THR A 436 -1.48 -21.77 25.78
CA THR A 436 -2.61 -21.13 26.49
C THR A 436 -2.34 -21.01 27.99
N ASP A 437 -1.83 -22.06 28.62
CA ASP A 437 -1.50 -22.04 30.04
C ASP A 437 -0.31 -21.11 30.32
N LYS A 438 0.66 -21.06 29.39
CA LYS A 438 1.75 -20.07 29.43
C LYS A 438 1.22 -18.63 29.29
N THR A 439 0.27 -18.39 28.40
CA THR A 439 -0.38 -17.08 28.25
C THR A 439 -1.17 -16.71 29.52
N LEU A 440 -1.86 -17.65 30.14
CA LEU A 440 -2.59 -17.43 31.39
C LEU A 440 -1.64 -17.09 32.54
N ASP A 441 -0.54 -17.84 32.71
CA ASP A 441 0.50 -17.54 33.70
C ASP A 441 1.10 -16.15 33.49
N LEU A 442 1.51 -15.82 32.26
CA LEU A 442 2.02 -14.50 31.91
C LEU A 442 1.00 -13.39 32.21
N THR A 443 -0.28 -13.62 31.90
CA THR A 443 -1.38 -12.67 32.17
C THR A 443 -1.56 -12.44 33.67
N LEU A 444 -1.59 -13.51 34.47
CA LEU A 444 -1.73 -13.40 35.92
C LEU A 444 -0.52 -12.71 36.55
N ARG A 445 0.70 -13.03 36.10
CA ARG A 445 1.93 -12.35 36.52
C ARG A 445 1.93 -10.87 36.15
N ALA A 446 1.45 -10.51 34.96
CA ALA A 446 1.31 -9.12 34.54
C ALA A 446 0.27 -8.35 35.39
N ILE A 447 -0.84 -8.99 35.75
CA ILE A 447 -1.85 -8.42 36.66
C ILE A 447 -1.27 -8.21 38.07
N GLU A 448 -0.59 -9.21 38.63
CA GLU A 448 0.10 -9.11 39.91
C GLU A 448 1.13 -8.00 39.91
N TYR A 449 1.88 -7.90 38.81
CA TYR A 449 2.87 -6.84 38.59
C TYR A 449 2.22 -5.46 38.58
N LYS A 450 1.14 -5.28 37.81
CA LYS A 450 0.38 -4.04 37.69
C LYS A 450 -0.22 -3.58 39.03
N ASN A 451 -0.68 -4.52 39.86
CA ASN A 451 -1.28 -4.24 41.16
C ASN A 451 -0.24 -4.03 42.29
N ASN A 452 1.06 -4.25 42.02
CA ASN A 452 2.11 -4.07 43.02
C ASN A 452 2.57 -2.60 43.11
N SER A 453 2.02 -1.88 44.08
CA SER A 453 2.25 -0.44 44.30
C SER A 453 3.69 -0.06 44.66
N ASN A 454 4.51 -1.00 45.14
CA ASN A 454 5.80 -0.70 45.79
C ASN A 454 6.97 -0.47 44.81
N LYS A 455 6.75 -0.51 43.50
CA LYS A 455 7.80 -0.36 42.47
C LYS A 455 7.92 1.08 41.98
N THR A 456 9.16 1.58 41.85
CA THR A 456 9.46 2.89 41.22
C THR A 456 9.19 2.89 39.72
N GLY A 457 9.10 4.06 39.06
CA GLY A 457 8.86 4.18 37.61
C GLY A 457 9.85 3.36 36.76
N ALA A 458 11.16 3.46 37.03
CA ALA A 458 12.18 2.68 36.34
C ALA A 458 12.06 1.17 36.59
N GLN A 459 11.72 0.75 37.82
CA GLN A 459 11.47 -0.66 38.14
C GLN A 459 10.23 -1.19 37.43
N ARG A 460 9.18 -0.36 37.30
CA ARG A 460 7.93 -0.63 36.56
C ARG A 460 8.20 -0.83 35.07
N THR A 461 8.96 0.08 34.46
CA THR A 461 9.36 -0.02 33.04
C THR A 461 10.18 -1.29 32.77
N LYS A 462 11.18 -1.57 33.62
CA LYS A 462 12.03 -2.77 33.47
C LYS A 462 11.23 -4.07 33.53
N GLY A 463 10.34 -4.23 34.50
CA GLY A 463 9.58 -5.48 34.63
C GLY A 463 8.52 -5.67 33.54
N TRP A 464 7.93 -4.59 33.00
CA TRP A 464 7.10 -4.69 31.80
C TRP A 464 7.91 -5.14 30.58
N LEU A 465 9.12 -4.62 30.39
CA LEU A 465 10.03 -5.04 29.31
C LEU A 465 10.43 -6.52 29.46
N GLU A 466 10.67 -7.00 30.69
CA GLU A 466 10.93 -8.42 30.97
C GLU A 466 9.73 -9.32 30.64
N LEU A 467 8.50 -8.87 30.96
CA LEU A 467 7.26 -9.57 30.61
C LEU A 467 7.07 -9.65 29.08
N ILE A 468 7.36 -8.56 28.37
CA ILE A 468 7.32 -8.49 26.91
C ILE A 468 8.35 -9.44 26.30
N ALA A 469 9.60 -9.41 26.76
CA ALA A 469 10.66 -10.29 26.27
C ALA A 469 10.36 -11.78 26.53
N SER A 470 9.57 -12.08 27.55
CA SER A 470 9.14 -13.44 27.91
C SER A 470 7.92 -13.92 27.11
N ASN A 471 7.27 -13.03 26.35
CA ASN A 471 6.06 -13.36 25.59
C ASN A 471 6.39 -14.03 24.25
N THR A 472 5.56 -15.00 23.85
CA THR A 472 5.74 -15.80 22.63
C THR A 472 4.87 -15.31 21.47
N GLY A 473 4.50 -14.03 21.44
CA GLY A 473 3.81 -13.37 20.33
C GLY A 473 2.30 -13.13 20.49
N TYR A 474 1.62 -13.75 21.47
CA TYR A 474 0.19 -13.50 21.71
C TYR A 474 -0.02 -12.33 22.68
N GLY A 475 -0.64 -11.26 22.20
CA GLY A 475 -1.02 -10.12 23.06
C GLY A 475 0.13 -9.18 23.43
N ASP A 476 1.24 -9.20 22.68
CA ASP A 476 2.34 -8.24 22.81
C ASP A 476 1.84 -6.80 22.86
N TYR A 477 0.88 -6.46 22.00
CA TYR A 477 0.33 -5.11 21.95
C TYR A 477 -0.31 -4.67 23.27
N VAL A 478 -0.98 -5.56 24.01
CA VAL A 478 -1.59 -5.22 25.31
C VAL A 478 -0.49 -4.87 26.31
N LEU A 479 0.57 -5.68 26.36
CA LEU A 479 1.74 -5.42 27.21
C LEU A 479 2.42 -4.09 26.84
N TRP A 480 2.57 -3.80 25.55
CA TRP A 480 3.10 -2.53 25.07
C TRP A 480 2.21 -1.33 25.45
N CYS A 481 0.89 -1.48 25.40
CA CYS A 481 -0.03 -0.42 25.78
C CYS A 481 -0.06 -0.20 27.30
N GLU A 482 0.03 -1.27 28.09
CA GLU A 482 0.17 -1.17 29.54
C GLU A 482 1.51 -0.55 29.95
N LEU A 483 2.61 -0.91 29.26
CA LEU A 483 3.90 -0.23 29.41
C LEU A 483 3.75 1.27 29.14
N ALA A 484 3.11 1.66 28.03
CA ALA A 484 2.86 3.05 27.68
C ALA A 484 2.06 3.82 28.74
N LYS A 485 1.09 3.17 29.43
CA LYS A 485 0.37 3.76 30.57
C LYS A 485 1.29 4.03 31.76
N THR A 486 2.26 3.16 32.00
CA THR A 486 3.15 3.26 33.18
C THR A 486 4.33 4.22 32.99
N VAL A 487 4.82 4.39 31.76
CA VAL A 487 6.03 5.18 31.46
C VAL A 487 5.76 6.67 31.64
N GLY A 488 6.42 7.29 32.63
CA GLY A 488 6.35 8.73 32.90
C GLY A 488 6.92 9.58 31.78
N LEU A 489 6.56 10.88 31.74
CA LEU A 489 7.15 11.85 30.82
C LEU A 489 8.69 11.86 30.92
N THR A 490 9.23 11.69 32.12
CA THR A 490 10.68 11.62 32.40
C THR A 490 11.35 10.38 31.82
N ASP A 491 10.60 9.28 31.67
CA ASP A 491 11.13 7.94 31.37
C ASP A 491 11.00 7.60 29.87
N ARG A 492 10.32 8.44 29.08
CA ARG A 492 10.13 8.26 27.63
C ARG A 492 11.46 8.18 26.86
N LYS A 493 12.49 8.90 27.30
CA LYS A 493 13.82 8.86 26.67
C LYS A 493 14.50 7.51 26.85
N GLU A 494 14.44 6.96 28.06
CA GLU A 494 15.02 5.64 28.39
C GLU A 494 14.28 4.53 27.64
N LEU A 495 12.94 4.59 27.62
CA LEU A 495 12.13 3.68 26.82
C LEU A 495 12.50 3.74 25.33
N ALA A 496 12.69 4.93 24.76
CA ALA A 496 13.07 5.07 23.36
C ALA A 496 14.45 4.48 23.03
N VAL A 497 15.42 4.59 23.94
CA VAL A 497 16.72 3.91 23.78
C VAL A 497 16.52 2.40 23.75
N LYS A 498 15.78 1.85 24.72
CA LYS A 498 15.52 0.42 24.80
C LYS A 498 14.74 -0.11 23.58
N LEU A 499 13.76 0.65 23.09
CA LEU A 499 13.01 0.30 21.88
C LEU A 499 13.91 0.20 20.65
N ARG A 500 14.90 1.09 20.50
CA ARG A 500 15.88 1.02 19.41
C ARG A 500 16.81 -0.18 19.54
N GLU A 501 17.24 -0.51 20.76
CA GLU A 501 18.01 -1.74 21.01
C GLU A 501 17.22 -2.98 20.63
N MET A 502 15.97 -3.11 21.12
CA MET A 502 15.10 -4.24 20.80
C MET A 502 14.78 -4.31 19.30
N LEU A 503 14.64 -3.17 18.62
CA LEU A 503 14.45 -3.10 17.17
C LEU A 503 15.70 -3.59 16.41
N ALA A 504 16.90 -3.20 16.85
CA ALA A 504 18.16 -3.65 16.27
C ALA A 504 18.38 -5.17 16.48
N GLU A 505 17.94 -5.70 17.61
CA GLU A 505 18.01 -7.12 17.97
C GLU A 505 16.86 -7.96 17.40
N ASN A 506 15.93 -7.36 16.62
CA ASN A 506 14.73 -7.99 16.07
C ASN A 506 13.80 -8.63 17.14
N GLN A 507 13.79 -8.09 18.35
CA GLN A 507 12.96 -8.56 19.47
C GLN A 507 11.56 -7.95 19.51
N ILE A 508 11.29 -6.96 18.65
CA ILE A 508 9.99 -6.29 18.52
C ILE A 508 9.64 -6.10 17.03
N GLY A 509 8.37 -6.24 16.68
CA GLY A 509 7.89 -5.92 15.34
C GLY A 509 8.13 -4.45 14.98
N ARG A 510 8.65 -4.19 13.77
CA ARG A 510 9.04 -2.84 13.32
C ARG A 510 7.92 -1.81 13.44
N LEU A 511 6.69 -2.14 12.99
CA LEU A 511 5.54 -1.24 13.07
C LEU A 511 5.25 -0.79 14.51
N THR A 512 5.26 -1.72 15.47
CA THR A 512 5.01 -1.45 16.89
C THR A 512 6.13 -0.58 17.47
N ALA A 513 7.39 -0.91 17.17
CA ALA A 513 8.56 -0.16 17.64
C ALA A 513 8.55 1.30 17.14
N LEU A 514 8.40 1.49 15.83
CA LEU A 514 8.39 2.82 15.22
C LEU A 514 7.18 3.65 15.70
N SER A 515 6.02 3.01 15.89
CA SER A 515 4.82 3.69 16.42
C SER A 515 5.03 4.17 17.86
N LEU A 516 5.60 3.34 18.73
CA LEU A 516 5.94 3.72 20.11
C LEU A 516 7.01 4.81 20.16
N LEU A 517 8.06 4.70 19.34
CA LEU A 517 9.12 5.72 19.24
C LEU A 517 8.54 7.08 18.83
N LYS A 518 7.65 7.10 17.84
CA LYS A 518 6.95 8.32 17.42
C LYS A 518 6.05 8.87 18.52
N ALA A 519 5.29 8.01 19.22
CA ALA A 519 4.42 8.42 20.33
C ALA A 519 5.20 8.94 21.55
N CYS A 520 6.43 8.45 21.76
CA CYS A 520 7.37 8.99 22.75
C CYS A 520 7.94 10.37 22.37
N GLN A 521 7.45 10.99 21.29
CA GLN A 521 7.91 12.27 20.74
C GLN A 521 9.40 12.26 20.37
N THR A 522 9.95 11.10 20.05
CA THR A 522 11.32 11.03 19.56
C THR A 522 11.36 11.30 18.06
N THR A 523 12.36 12.08 17.63
CA THR A 523 12.63 12.27 16.21
C THR A 523 13.00 10.92 15.60
N LEU A 524 12.17 10.46 14.67
CA LEU A 524 12.51 9.36 13.78
C LEU A 524 13.43 9.90 12.69
N SER A 525 14.37 9.09 12.22
CA SER A 525 15.11 9.39 11.00
C SER A 525 14.17 9.40 9.80
N GLN A 526 14.52 10.12 8.74
CA GLN A 526 13.71 10.16 7.51
C GLN A 526 13.39 8.75 6.98
N LYS A 527 14.38 7.84 7.03
CA LYS A 527 14.20 6.44 6.65
C LYS A 527 13.17 5.71 7.52
N GLU A 528 13.18 5.93 8.84
CA GLU A 528 12.19 5.36 9.76
C GLU A 528 10.79 5.96 9.57
N GLU A 529 10.69 7.23 9.16
CA GLU A 529 9.41 7.87 8.82
C GLU A 529 8.82 7.31 7.52
N GLU A 530 9.66 7.16 6.49
CA GLU A 530 9.29 6.51 5.23
C GLU A 530 8.87 5.06 5.47
N GLU A 531 9.65 4.29 6.24
CA GLU A 531 9.34 2.90 6.59
C GLU A 531 8.04 2.78 7.40
N LEU A 532 7.80 3.68 8.37
CA LEU A 532 6.53 3.70 9.12
C LEU A 532 5.34 4.02 8.21
N ALA A 533 5.51 4.93 7.23
CA ALA A 533 4.47 5.25 6.27
C ALA A 533 4.18 4.08 5.33
N GLU A 534 5.21 3.41 4.80
CA GLU A 534 5.08 2.22 3.95
C GLU A 534 4.43 1.06 4.69
N LEU A 535 4.87 0.75 5.93
CA LEU A 535 4.30 -0.32 6.74
C LEU A 535 2.82 -0.09 7.09
N ARG A 536 2.36 1.17 7.14
CA ARG A 536 0.94 1.54 7.32
C ARG A 536 0.12 1.30 6.04
N ILE A 537 0.74 1.49 4.86
CA ILE A 537 0.09 1.34 3.56
C ILE A 537 0.01 -0.14 3.16
N ASP A 538 1.14 -0.88 3.16
CA ASP A 538 1.21 -2.27 2.69
C ASP A 538 0.30 -3.22 3.51
N ARG A 539 0.13 -2.91 4.79
CA ARG A 539 -0.76 -3.67 5.68
C ARG A 539 -2.23 -3.22 5.65
N SER A 540 -2.56 -2.08 5.03
CA SER A 540 -3.95 -1.66 4.79
C SER A 540 -4.62 -2.46 3.65
N THR A 541 -3.80 -3.12 2.83
CA THR A 541 -4.20 -3.94 1.68
C THR A 541 -4.61 -5.37 2.05
N PHE A 542 -4.24 -5.87 3.22
CA PHE A 542 -4.60 -7.21 3.69
C PHE A 542 -5.78 -7.11 4.66
N GLY A 543 -6.95 -7.60 4.23
CA GLY A 543 -8.25 -7.52 4.93
C GLY A 543 -8.39 -8.25 6.27
N THR A 544 -7.42 -8.13 7.17
CA THR A 544 -7.48 -8.56 8.57
C THR A 544 -7.38 -7.33 9.47
N ILE A 545 -8.48 -6.98 10.13
CA ILE A 545 -8.68 -5.85 11.09
C ILE A 545 -8.39 -4.46 10.51
N PRO A 546 -9.12 -3.43 10.93
CA PRO A 546 -8.58 -2.09 10.97
C PRO A 546 -7.31 -2.11 11.82
N GLN A 547 -6.14 -2.18 11.18
CA GLN A 547 -4.91 -1.93 11.93
C GLN A 547 -5.03 -0.57 12.58
N LEU A 548 -5.10 -0.62 13.91
CA LEU A 548 -5.16 0.53 14.78
C LEU A 548 -4.05 1.49 14.36
N ASP A 549 -4.37 2.78 14.32
CA ASP A 549 -3.32 3.78 14.25
C ASP A 549 -2.59 3.74 15.61
N TRP A 550 -1.62 2.83 15.72
CA TRP A 550 -0.92 2.55 16.96
C TRP A 550 -0.24 3.81 17.50
N VAL A 551 0.13 4.77 16.64
CA VAL A 551 0.61 6.07 17.10
C VAL A 551 -0.49 6.82 17.85
N LYS A 552 -1.73 6.86 17.37
CA LYS A 552 -2.86 7.46 18.10
C LYS A 552 -3.15 6.71 19.40
N VAL A 553 -3.20 5.39 19.35
CA VAL A 553 -3.46 4.55 20.54
C VAL A 553 -2.40 4.79 21.62
N PHE A 554 -1.12 4.68 21.29
CA PHE A 554 -0.04 4.90 22.24
C PHE A 554 0.04 6.35 22.71
N SER A 555 -0.22 7.33 21.82
CA SER A 555 -0.24 8.75 22.19
C SER A 555 -1.35 9.06 23.18
N ALA A 556 -2.54 8.47 23.01
CA ALA A 556 -3.65 8.64 23.95
C ALA A 556 -3.27 8.13 25.35
N TYR A 557 -2.63 6.95 25.45
CA TYR A 557 -2.18 6.44 26.74
C TYR A 557 -1.03 7.23 27.36
N LEU A 558 -0.03 7.62 26.55
CA LEU A 558 1.13 8.36 27.05
C LEU A 558 0.74 9.75 27.56
N ASN A 559 -0.28 10.37 26.97
CA ASN A 559 -0.69 11.75 27.28
C ASN A 559 -1.94 11.83 28.16
N ALA A 560 -2.53 10.69 28.56
CA ALA A 560 -3.69 10.68 29.44
C ALA A 560 -3.38 11.37 30.78
N PRO A 561 -4.30 12.20 31.31
CA PRO A 561 -4.16 12.77 32.65
C PRO A 561 -4.00 11.63 33.65
N ARG A 562 -2.89 11.63 34.38
CA ARG A 562 -2.70 10.66 35.46
C ARG A 562 -3.58 11.10 36.62
N SER A 563 -4.49 10.24 37.06
CA SER A 563 -5.09 10.43 38.38
C SER A 563 -3.94 10.49 39.37
N THR A 564 -3.70 11.66 39.95
CA THR A 564 -2.89 11.77 41.16
C THR A 564 -3.44 10.75 42.14
N ASP A 565 -2.58 9.89 42.66
CA ASP A 565 -2.91 8.91 43.69
C ASP A 565 -3.64 9.64 44.85
N THR A 566 -4.97 9.65 44.82
CA THR A 566 -5.74 9.80 46.05
C THR A 566 -5.54 8.52 46.81
N GLN A 567 -4.54 8.53 47.70
CA GLN A 567 -4.50 7.61 48.83
C GLN A 567 -5.91 7.59 49.44
N PRO A 568 -6.50 6.41 49.70
CA PRO A 568 -7.64 6.36 50.59
C PRO A 568 -7.11 6.78 51.96
N THR A 569 -7.39 8.01 52.37
CA THR A 569 -7.28 8.41 53.77
C THR A 569 -8.25 7.54 54.55
N MET A 570 -7.72 6.50 55.20
CA MET A 570 -8.39 5.88 56.34
C MET A 570 -8.47 6.93 57.43
N GLU A 571 -9.54 7.74 57.44
CA GLU A 571 -9.97 8.38 58.67
C GLU A 571 -10.63 7.31 59.54
N ASN A 572 -9.86 6.89 60.54
CA ASN A 572 -10.38 6.38 61.79
C ASN A 572 -11.43 7.36 62.33
N GLN A 573 -12.70 6.98 62.31
CA GLN A 573 -13.67 7.44 63.31
C GLN A 573 -14.53 6.28 63.77
N GLY A 574 -14.03 5.58 64.79
CA GLY A 574 -14.92 5.03 65.81
C GLY A 574 -15.15 6.11 66.88
N GLY A 575 -16.41 6.31 67.28
CA GLY A 575 -16.75 6.86 68.60
C GLY A 575 -17.69 8.07 68.64
N ALA A 576 -18.91 7.82 69.15
CA ALA A 576 -19.91 8.73 69.74
C ALA A 576 -20.55 9.78 68.80
N ARG A 577 -21.86 9.79 68.54
CA ARG A 577 -23.05 9.46 69.35
C ARG A 577 -24.13 8.82 68.48
#